data_AF-A0A6J3A544-F1
#
_entry.id   AF-A0A6J3A544-F1
#
_cell.length_a   1.000
_cell.length_b   1.000
_cell.length_c   1.000
_cell.angle_alpha   90.00
_cell.angle_beta   90.00
_cell.angle_gamma   90.00
#
_symmetry.space_group_name_H-M   'P 1'
#
loop_
_entity.id
_entity.type
_entity.pdbx_description
1 polymer ?
#
loop_
_entity_poly.entity_id
_entity_poly.type
_entity_poly.pdbx_seq_one_letter_code
_entity_poly.pdbx_strand_id
1 'polypeptide(L)'
;MEKTKWLDVKGNHDAFNIPSLESVENYYRKYSAVRRDGSFHYVHSTPFGNYSFISLDATLNPGPKRPFNFFGILDQKQMEELLLLAKESSRSNHSIWFGHFTTSTMLSPSPGIRSIMRSATAYLCGHLHTLGGLMPVLHTRHFQGTLELEVGDWKDNRRYRIFAFDHDLFSFADLIFGEWPVVLITNPKSLLYSSAKHEPVERLLYSTHIRVLAFSLSSITSVAVKIDGVHLGQASHLSGPIFILKWNPRNYSNKTHNIEVIVQARVLFVMIVLIQLIILITFRYQAYPEHKGSPGFINLTSFSLCVLSKINIFYYSVLLLTLYTMLGPWFVGEITKGKLGCCFSFGIFVDGHFLQGSLTFIVGILQLVFFNIPLMIYLCWSLLQRCFGHNFRSHLSHGKYLKIIPVHLLMLLLYIWQIYSCYFLHMTYGTLALLFSPLRTWLTLVTPVLVRCVWTLNSTELGAFIVQLKSHLSS
;
A
#
# COMPACT_ATOMS: atom_id res chain seq x y z
N MET A 1 2.10 -2.99 -27.47
CA MET A 1 0.64 -2.95 -27.22
C MET A 1 0.42 -2.24 -25.89
N GLU A 2 -0.48 -1.25 -25.84
CA GLU A 2 -0.88 -0.65 -24.56
C GLU A 2 -1.46 -1.74 -23.65
N LYS A 3 -0.99 -1.80 -22.40
CA LYS A 3 -1.47 -2.79 -21.41
C LYS A 3 -2.85 -2.43 -20.83
N THR A 4 -3.30 -1.18 -20.99
CA THR A 4 -4.51 -0.63 -20.37
C THR A 4 -5.31 0.15 -21.40
N LYS A 5 -6.61 -0.14 -21.51
CA LYS A 5 -7.55 0.64 -22.33
C LYS A 5 -8.27 1.66 -21.46
N TRP A 6 -8.17 2.93 -21.83
CA TRP A 6 -8.92 4.01 -21.19
C TRP A 6 -10.23 4.24 -21.94
N LEU A 7 -11.33 4.28 -21.19
CA LEU A 7 -12.66 4.68 -21.65
C LEU A 7 -13.11 5.81 -20.74
N ASP A 8 -13.44 6.95 -21.33
CA ASP A 8 -13.84 8.16 -20.61
C ASP A 8 -15.13 8.74 -21.18
N VAL A 9 -15.79 9.55 -20.36
CA VAL A 9 -17.04 10.24 -20.66
C VAL A 9 -17.03 11.58 -19.94
N LYS A 10 -17.61 12.61 -20.56
CA LYS A 10 -17.68 13.96 -19.99
C LYS A 10 -18.53 13.99 -18.74
N GLY A 11 -18.08 14.78 -17.78
CA GLY A 11 -18.92 15.29 -16.71
C GLY A 11 -19.51 16.66 -17.02
N ASN A 12 -20.40 17.11 -16.14
CA ASN A 12 -21.01 18.45 -16.25
C ASN A 12 -20.00 19.60 -16.14
N HIS A 13 -18.84 19.34 -15.55
CA HIS A 13 -17.73 20.28 -15.46
C HIS A 13 -16.92 20.38 -16.75
N ASP A 14 -16.91 19.32 -17.57
CA ASP A 14 -16.24 19.32 -18.88
C ASP A 14 -17.10 20.03 -19.95
N ALA A 15 -18.41 20.12 -19.71
CA ALA A 15 -19.35 20.91 -20.50
C ALA A 15 -19.67 22.27 -19.86
N PHE A 16 -18.85 22.74 -18.92
CA PHE A 16 -19.17 23.97 -18.20
C PHE A 16 -18.89 25.23 -19.03
N ASN A 17 -19.91 26.05 -19.26
CA ASN A 17 -19.77 27.30 -20.02
C ASN A 17 -19.15 27.09 -21.42
N ILE A 18 -19.48 25.97 -22.06
CA ILE A 18 -18.92 25.61 -23.37
C ILE A 18 -19.92 26.00 -24.47
N PRO A 19 -19.57 26.92 -25.39
CA PRO A 19 -20.51 27.43 -26.39
C PRO A 19 -20.84 26.41 -27.49
N SER A 20 -19.93 25.49 -27.81
CA SER A 20 -20.17 24.36 -28.72
C SER A 20 -19.10 23.28 -28.56
N LEU A 21 -19.34 22.09 -29.13
CA LEU A 21 -18.37 20.98 -29.12
C LEU A 21 -17.09 21.31 -29.89
N GLU A 22 -17.17 22.19 -30.89
CA GLU A 22 -16.05 22.63 -31.71
C GLU A 22 -15.19 23.71 -31.03
N SER A 23 -15.68 24.30 -29.93
CA SER A 23 -14.99 25.35 -29.20
C SER A 23 -13.59 24.93 -28.75
N VAL A 24 -12.65 25.88 -28.80
CA VAL A 24 -11.30 25.70 -28.22
C VAL A 24 -11.32 25.54 -26.70
N GLU A 25 -12.42 25.96 -26.06
CA GLU A 25 -12.66 25.82 -24.62
C GLU A 25 -13.13 24.41 -24.25
N ASN A 26 -13.55 23.58 -25.22
CA ASN A 26 -13.89 22.18 -24.99
C ASN A 26 -12.61 21.36 -24.75
N TYR A 27 -12.10 21.40 -23.52
CA TYR A 27 -10.88 20.68 -23.15
C TYR A 27 -11.04 19.16 -23.23
N TYR A 28 -12.25 18.63 -23.03
CA TYR A 28 -12.48 17.20 -23.17
C TYR A 28 -12.12 16.69 -24.57
N ARG A 29 -12.47 17.43 -25.63
CA ARG A 29 -12.08 17.09 -27.01
C ARG A 29 -10.57 16.90 -27.17
N LYS A 30 -9.75 17.65 -26.42
CA LYS A 30 -8.29 17.60 -26.47
C LYS A 30 -7.69 16.51 -25.58
N TYR A 31 -8.21 16.34 -24.37
CA TYR A 31 -7.62 15.50 -23.33
C TYR A 31 -8.28 14.12 -23.18
N SER A 32 -9.42 13.90 -23.82
CA SER A 32 -10.11 12.62 -23.77
C SER A 32 -9.23 11.50 -24.34
N ALA A 33 -9.26 10.35 -23.69
CA ALA A 33 -8.59 9.16 -24.16
C ALA A 33 -9.30 8.55 -25.38
N VAL A 34 -10.63 8.57 -25.39
CA VAL A 34 -11.44 8.07 -26.52
C VAL A 34 -11.53 9.10 -27.65
N ARG A 35 -11.35 10.39 -27.35
CA ARG A 35 -11.42 11.51 -28.32
C ARG A 35 -12.72 11.54 -29.13
N ARG A 36 -13.83 11.22 -28.45
CA ARG A 36 -15.17 11.16 -29.04
C ARG A 36 -16.18 11.83 -28.12
N ASP A 37 -16.99 12.71 -28.70
CA ASP A 37 -18.18 13.26 -28.05
C ASP A 37 -19.38 12.32 -28.20
N GLY A 38 -20.30 12.39 -27.24
CA GLY A 38 -21.52 11.60 -27.24
C GLY A 38 -21.32 10.16 -26.75
N SER A 39 -22.45 9.45 -26.71
CA SER A 39 -22.51 8.07 -26.28
C SER A 39 -21.84 7.13 -27.29
N PHE A 40 -21.22 6.07 -26.79
CA PHE A 40 -20.54 5.08 -27.61
C PHE A 40 -20.53 3.69 -26.98
N HIS A 41 -20.22 2.69 -27.79
CA HIS A 41 -20.12 1.29 -27.37
C HIS A 41 -18.72 0.75 -27.64
N TYR A 42 -18.14 0.10 -26.64
CA TYR A 42 -16.89 -0.63 -26.73
C TYR A 42 -17.12 -2.09 -26.31
N VAL A 43 -16.62 -3.03 -27.10
CA VAL A 43 -16.67 -4.46 -26.76
C VAL A 43 -15.27 -4.94 -26.41
N HIS A 44 -15.13 -5.47 -25.21
CA HIS A 44 -13.95 -6.21 -24.79
C HIS A 44 -14.15 -7.70 -25.08
N SER A 45 -13.49 -8.20 -26.13
CA SER A 45 -13.54 -9.60 -26.52
C SER A 45 -12.43 -10.41 -25.85
N THR A 46 -12.81 -11.52 -25.24
CA THR A 46 -11.91 -12.50 -24.65
C THR A 46 -12.16 -13.88 -25.26
N PRO A 47 -11.26 -14.86 -25.09
CA PRO A 47 -11.51 -16.23 -25.53
C PRO A 47 -12.73 -16.90 -24.88
N PHE A 48 -13.22 -16.37 -23.77
CA PHE A 48 -14.32 -16.94 -22.98
C PHE A 48 -15.61 -16.11 -23.00
N GLY A 49 -15.63 -14.96 -23.68
CA GLY A 49 -16.83 -14.14 -23.77
C GLY A 49 -16.59 -12.73 -24.25
N ASN A 50 -17.68 -12.00 -24.44
CA ASN A 50 -17.69 -10.60 -24.82
C ASN A 50 -18.32 -9.76 -23.72
N TYR A 51 -17.67 -8.64 -23.38
CA TYR A 51 -18.13 -7.72 -22.35
C TYR A 51 -18.31 -6.33 -22.96
N SER A 52 -19.55 -5.84 -22.95
CA SER A 52 -19.90 -4.54 -23.51
C SER A 52 -19.75 -3.43 -22.49
N PHE A 53 -19.17 -2.31 -22.92
CA PHE A 53 -19.08 -1.06 -22.17
C PHE A 53 -19.79 0.04 -22.97
N ILE A 54 -20.89 0.55 -22.44
CA ILE A 54 -21.69 1.60 -23.07
C ILE A 54 -21.50 2.91 -22.30
N SER A 55 -20.95 3.90 -22.97
CA SER A 55 -20.83 5.26 -22.47
C SER A 55 -22.15 5.99 -22.64
N LEU A 56 -22.61 6.67 -21.58
CA LEU A 56 -23.80 7.48 -21.53
C LEU A 56 -23.42 8.95 -21.32
N ASP A 57 -23.44 9.73 -22.40
CA ASP A 57 -23.24 11.18 -22.36
C ASP A 57 -24.59 11.90 -22.30
N ALA A 58 -24.93 12.43 -21.12
CA ALA A 58 -26.12 13.25 -20.89
C ALA A 58 -25.77 14.74 -20.68
N THR A 59 -24.58 15.18 -21.11
CA THR A 59 -24.18 16.58 -21.02
C THR A 59 -24.92 17.43 -22.06
N LEU A 60 -25.18 18.69 -21.69
CA LEU A 60 -25.85 19.65 -22.56
C LEU A 60 -24.87 20.27 -23.57
N ASN A 61 -25.37 20.56 -24.76
CA ASN A 61 -24.68 21.33 -25.78
C ASN A 61 -25.65 22.36 -26.40
N PRO A 62 -25.40 23.68 -26.29
CA PRO A 62 -24.30 24.31 -25.56
C PRO A 62 -24.36 24.01 -24.05
N GLY A 63 -23.19 24.02 -23.42
CA GLY A 63 -23.00 23.71 -22.02
C GLY A 63 -23.25 24.92 -21.11
N PRO A 64 -24.31 24.93 -20.29
CA PRO A 64 -24.69 26.12 -19.54
C PRO A 64 -23.73 26.41 -18.37
N LYS A 65 -23.81 27.64 -17.85
CA LYS A 65 -23.21 28.01 -16.56
C LYS A 65 -24.01 27.43 -15.39
N ARG A 66 -23.43 27.52 -14.19
CA ARG A 66 -24.06 27.12 -12.93
C ARG A 66 -25.25 28.06 -12.68
N PRO A 67 -26.33 27.56 -12.05
CA PRO A 67 -26.53 26.21 -11.53
C PRO A 67 -27.14 25.22 -12.54
N PHE A 68 -27.47 25.66 -13.76
CA PHE A 68 -28.28 24.90 -14.71
C PHE A 68 -27.55 23.72 -15.37
N ASN A 69 -26.23 23.58 -15.15
CA ASN A 69 -25.45 22.42 -15.57
C ASN A 69 -25.46 21.27 -14.55
N PHE A 70 -26.30 21.32 -13.51
CA PHE A 70 -26.36 20.25 -12.51
C PHE A 70 -27.06 18.99 -13.04
N PHE A 71 -28.09 19.14 -13.87
CA PHE A 71 -28.85 18.00 -14.40
C PHE A 71 -28.34 17.59 -15.78
N GLY A 72 -28.22 16.28 -15.99
CA GLY A 72 -28.05 15.72 -17.32
C GLY A 72 -29.38 15.68 -18.05
N ILE A 73 -29.39 15.93 -19.37
CA ILE A 73 -30.60 15.91 -20.18
C ILE A 73 -30.32 15.10 -21.44
N LEU A 74 -31.19 14.12 -21.71
CA LEU A 74 -31.20 13.34 -22.93
C LEU A 74 -32.41 13.76 -23.76
N ASP A 75 -32.22 14.05 -25.04
CA ASP A 75 -33.31 14.24 -25.98
C ASP A 75 -33.79 12.91 -26.60
N GLN A 76 -34.82 12.98 -27.43
CA GLN A 76 -35.41 11.81 -28.09
C GLN A 76 -34.40 11.09 -29.00
N LYS A 77 -33.56 11.84 -29.71
CA LYS A 77 -32.56 11.28 -30.63
C LYS A 77 -31.47 10.54 -29.87
N GLN A 78 -30.96 11.12 -28.78
CA GLN A 78 -29.98 10.48 -27.90
C GLN A 78 -30.55 9.21 -27.26
N MET A 79 -31.82 9.22 -26.86
CA MET A 79 -32.50 8.02 -26.35
C MET A 79 -32.62 6.91 -27.40
N GLU A 80 -32.89 7.25 -28.67
CA GLU A 80 -32.92 6.30 -29.78
C GLU A 80 -31.54 5.72 -30.08
N GLU A 81 -30.49 6.54 -30.08
CA GLU A 81 -29.10 6.11 -30.23
C GLU A 81 -28.71 5.14 -29.11
N LEU A 82 -29.00 5.47 -27.85
CA LEU A 82 -28.72 4.60 -26.70
C LEU A 82 -29.50 3.28 -26.76
N LEU A 83 -30.71 3.29 -27.30
CA LEU A 83 -31.49 2.07 -27.52
C LEU A 83 -30.84 1.16 -28.58
N LEU A 84 -30.22 1.73 -29.61
CA LEU A 84 -29.45 0.96 -30.60
C LEU A 84 -28.21 0.34 -29.95
N LEU A 85 -27.43 1.11 -29.19
CA LEU A 85 -26.26 0.58 -28.46
C LEU A 85 -26.65 -0.53 -27.48
N ALA A 86 -27.79 -0.37 -26.79
CA ALA A 86 -28.35 -1.40 -25.91
C ALA A 86 -28.63 -2.71 -26.68
N LYS A 87 -29.25 -2.61 -27.88
CA LYS A 87 -29.52 -3.77 -28.74
C LYS A 87 -28.23 -4.41 -29.25
N GLU A 88 -27.22 -3.64 -29.62
CA GLU A 88 -25.92 -4.15 -30.07
C GLU A 88 -25.22 -4.96 -28.97
N SER A 89 -25.37 -4.56 -27.71
CA SER A 89 -24.80 -5.28 -26.57
C SER A 89 -25.51 -6.60 -26.22
N SER A 90 -26.66 -6.91 -26.84
CA SER A 90 -27.49 -8.07 -26.44
C SER A 90 -26.82 -9.42 -26.64
N ARG A 91 -25.75 -9.48 -27.44
CA ARG A 91 -24.95 -10.70 -27.68
C ARG A 91 -23.74 -10.83 -26.76
N SER A 92 -23.48 -9.85 -25.90
CA SER A 92 -22.41 -9.92 -24.90
C SER A 92 -22.86 -10.71 -23.68
N ASN A 93 -21.89 -11.34 -22.99
CA ASN A 93 -22.13 -11.99 -21.70
C ASN A 93 -22.69 -10.98 -20.69
N HIS A 94 -22.09 -9.78 -20.67
CA HIS A 94 -22.54 -8.68 -19.82
C HIS A 94 -22.44 -7.35 -20.55
N SER A 95 -23.25 -6.39 -20.08
CA SER A 95 -23.09 -4.98 -20.40
C SER A 95 -22.92 -4.15 -19.12
N ILE A 96 -21.89 -3.31 -19.12
CA ILE A 96 -21.64 -2.27 -18.14
C ILE A 96 -21.93 -0.93 -18.82
N TRP A 97 -22.83 -0.17 -18.23
CA TRP A 97 -23.05 1.21 -18.62
C TRP A 97 -22.20 2.11 -17.73
N PHE A 98 -21.69 3.21 -18.27
CA PHE A 98 -21.00 4.21 -17.46
C PHE A 98 -21.31 5.62 -17.95
N GLY A 99 -21.42 6.56 -17.03
CA GLY A 99 -21.78 7.95 -17.32
C GLY A 99 -21.52 8.83 -16.11
N HIS A 100 -21.67 10.14 -16.26
CA HIS A 100 -21.40 11.06 -15.16
C HIS A 100 -22.55 11.12 -14.15
N PHE A 101 -23.75 11.41 -14.63
CA PHE A 101 -24.92 11.70 -13.78
C PHE A 101 -25.56 10.43 -13.25
N THR A 102 -26.03 10.46 -12.00
CA THR A 102 -26.98 9.43 -11.55
C THR A 102 -28.29 9.53 -12.35
N THR A 103 -29.04 8.44 -12.43
CA THR A 103 -30.36 8.46 -13.08
C THR A 103 -31.36 9.33 -12.33
N SER A 104 -31.10 9.67 -11.05
CA SER A 104 -31.91 10.62 -10.26
C SER A 104 -31.64 12.09 -10.58
N THR A 105 -30.49 12.37 -11.21
CA THR A 105 -30.07 13.72 -11.64
C THR A 105 -30.05 13.83 -13.17
N MET A 106 -30.86 13.02 -13.85
CA MET A 106 -30.92 12.94 -15.30
C MET A 106 -32.38 12.98 -15.77
N LEU A 107 -32.66 13.85 -16.73
CA LEU A 107 -33.95 13.95 -17.40
C LEU A 107 -33.88 13.21 -18.74
N SER A 108 -34.88 12.37 -19.00
CA SER A 108 -34.98 11.60 -20.24
C SER A 108 -36.45 11.41 -20.63
N PRO A 109 -36.82 11.53 -21.91
CA PRO A 109 -38.14 11.19 -22.44
C PRO A 109 -38.57 9.77 -22.09
N SER A 110 -39.88 9.53 -22.12
CA SER A 110 -40.46 8.18 -22.00
C SER A 110 -39.86 7.24 -23.06
N PRO A 111 -39.49 5.98 -22.73
CA PRO A 111 -39.79 5.24 -21.49
C PRO A 111 -38.80 5.50 -20.33
N GLY A 112 -37.86 6.42 -20.50
CA GLY A 112 -36.84 6.76 -19.53
C GLY A 112 -35.57 5.92 -19.63
N ILE A 113 -34.44 6.49 -19.23
CA ILE A 113 -33.12 5.88 -19.41
C ILE A 113 -32.95 4.54 -18.66
N ARG A 114 -33.57 4.41 -17.48
CA ARG A 114 -33.60 3.15 -16.71
C ARG A 114 -34.22 1.99 -17.49
N SER A 115 -35.21 2.28 -18.35
CA SER A 115 -35.83 1.27 -19.20
C SER A 115 -34.89 0.81 -20.32
N ILE A 116 -34.04 1.69 -20.84
CA ILE A 116 -33.07 1.34 -21.89
C ILE A 116 -31.96 0.46 -21.32
N MET A 117 -31.41 0.84 -20.16
CA MET A 117 -30.32 0.08 -19.52
C MET A 117 -30.79 -1.18 -18.76
N ARG A 118 -32.07 -1.59 -18.89
CA ARG A 118 -32.69 -2.67 -18.09
C ARG A 118 -32.01 -4.04 -18.16
N SER A 119 -31.20 -4.28 -19.19
CA SER A 119 -30.46 -5.54 -19.38
C SER A 119 -29.01 -5.43 -18.90
N ALA A 120 -28.58 -4.26 -18.42
CA ALA A 120 -27.24 -4.04 -17.93
C ALA A 120 -27.03 -4.70 -16.58
N THR A 121 -25.82 -5.21 -16.38
CA THR A 121 -25.40 -5.74 -15.08
C THR A 121 -25.22 -4.60 -14.09
N ALA A 122 -24.56 -3.53 -14.53
CA ALA A 122 -24.38 -2.32 -13.72
C ALA A 122 -24.29 -1.05 -14.57
N TYR A 123 -24.75 0.05 -13.99
CA TYR A 123 -24.50 1.43 -14.39
C TYR A 123 -23.54 2.07 -13.39
N LEU A 124 -22.32 2.39 -13.84
CA LEU A 124 -21.28 3.03 -13.04
C LEU A 124 -21.37 4.54 -13.25
N CYS A 125 -21.61 5.28 -12.17
CA CYS A 125 -21.80 6.74 -12.25
C CYS A 125 -21.09 7.51 -11.15
N GLY A 126 -21.16 8.84 -11.21
CA GLY A 126 -20.54 9.76 -10.27
C GLY A 126 -21.48 10.92 -9.95
N HIS A 127 -20.98 12.14 -10.15
CA HIS A 127 -21.69 13.43 -10.02
C HIS A 127 -22.08 13.87 -8.61
N LEU A 128 -22.64 12.99 -7.77
CA LEU A 128 -23.09 13.36 -6.42
C LEU A 128 -21.98 13.39 -5.39
N HIS A 129 -20.84 12.76 -5.69
CA HIS A 129 -19.66 12.73 -4.83
C HIS A 129 -20.02 12.23 -3.43
N THR A 130 -20.83 11.18 -3.35
CA THR A 130 -21.34 10.64 -2.08
C THR A 130 -22.02 11.69 -1.18
N LEU A 131 -22.71 12.67 -1.80
CA LEU A 131 -23.25 13.88 -1.16
C LEU A 131 -22.18 14.69 -0.42
N GLY A 132 -21.05 14.94 -1.09
CA GLY A 132 -19.88 15.58 -0.49
C GLY A 132 -19.20 14.71 0.57
N GLY A 133 -19.31 13.39 0.47
CA GLY A 133 -18.80 12.44 1.46
C GLY A 133 -19.71 12.19 2.67
N LEU A 134 -20.86 12.86 2.78
CA LEU A 134 -21.79 12.68 3.91
C LEU A 134 -22.47 11.30 3.92
N MET A 135 -22.71 10.72 2.75
CA MET A 135 -23.30 9.38 2.63
C MET A 135 -22.20 8.37 2.25
N PRO A 136 -21.97 7.31 3.03
CA PRO A 136 -20.86 6.41 2.76
C PRO A 136 -21.01 5.64 1.43
N VAL A 137 -22.25 5.43 0.97
CA VAL A 137 -22.60 4.61 -0.20
C VAL A 137 -23.85 5.18 -0.87
N LEU A 138 -23.83 5.37 -2.20
CA LEU A 138 -25.00 5.69 -3.02
C LEU A 138 -25.21 4.62 -4.09
N HIS A 139 -25.59 3.43 -3.64
CA HIS A 139 -25.92 2.30 -4.50
C HIS A 139 -27.43 2.07 -4.51
N THR A 140 -27.95 1.74 -5.68
CA THR A 140 -29.35 1.34 -5.82
C THR A 140 -29.48 0.21 -6.83
N ARG A 141 -30.63 -0.47 -6.78
CA ARG A 141 -30.99 -1.51 -7.73
C ARG A 141 -32.27 -1.10 -8.43
N HIS A 142 -32.21 -1.03 -9.75
CA HIS A 142 -33.39 -0.75 -10.56
C HIS A 142 -34.35 -1.94 -10.50
N PHE A 143 -35.63 -1.70 -10.79
CA PHE A 143 -36.66 -2.74 -10.78
C PHE A 143 -36.32 -3.95 -11.66
N GLN A 144 -35.59 -3.72 -12.76
CA GLN A 144 -35.18 -4.80 -13.68
C GLN A 144 -33.92 -5.55 -13.25
N GLY A 145 -33.28 -5.15 -12.15
CA GLY A 145 -32.13 -5.85 -11.56
C GLY A 145 -30.79 -5.18 -11.81
N THR A 146 -30.71 -4.21 -12.72
CA THR A 146 -29.51 -3.41 -12.98
C THR A 146 -29.07 -2.68 -11.71
N LEU A 147 -27.80 -2.82 -11.37
CA LEU A 147 -27.20 -2.07 -10.26
C LEU A 147 -26.82 -0.67 -10.74
N GLU A 148 -27.23 0.38 -10.04
CA GLU A 148 -26.69 1.72 -10.25
C GLU A 148 -25.77 2.04 -9.08
N LEU A 149 -24.50 2.25 -9.40
CA LEU A 149 -23.42 2.28 -8.44
C LEU A 149 -22.66 3.58 -8.60
N GLU A 150 -23.07 4.61 -7.88
CA GLU A 150 -22.30 5.85 -7.77
C GLU A 150 -21.02 5.56 -6.98
N VAL A 151 -19.91 6.15 -7.41
CA VAL A 151 -18.65 6.15 -6.66
C VAL A 151 -18.34 7.59 -6.25
N GLY A 152 -17.90 7.75 -5.01
CA GLY A 152 -17.47 9.05 -4.50
C GLY A 152 -16.32 9.64 -5.34
N ASP A 153 -16.02 10.91 -5.10
CA ASP A 153 -15.10 11.63 -5.95
C ASP A 153 -13.63 11.29 -5.72
N TRP A 154 -12.85 11.42 -6.80
CA TRP A 154 -11.40 11.30 -6.76
C TRP A 154 -10.70 12.56 -6.23
N LYS A 155 -11.33 13.72 -6.36
CA LYS A 155 -10.67 15.03 -6.19
C LYS A 155 -10.33 15.30 -4.71
N ASP A 156 -11.34 15.20 -3.86
CA ASP A 156 -11.38 15.54 -2.45
C ASP A 156 -11.41 14.25 -1.60
N ASN A 157 -12.25 13.27 -1.95
CA ASN A 157 -12.41 12.04 -1.17
C ASN A 157 -11.52 10.86 -1.62
N ARG A 158 -10.77 11.02 -2.73
CA ARG A 158 -9.81 10.02 -3.23
C ARG A 158 -10.42 8.62 -3.44
N ARG A 159 -11.71 8.55 -3.75
CA ARG A 159 -12.45 7.30 -3.93
C ARG A 159 -12.25 6.74 -5.33
N TYR A 160 -12.17 5.42 -5.43
CA TYR A 160 -12.19 4.69 -6.70
C TYR A 160 -12.80 3.31 -6.53
N ARG A 161 -13.21 2.68 -7.63
CA ARG A 161 -13.77 1.33 -7.65
C ARG A 161 -12.87 0.41 -8.46
N ILE A 162 -12.69 -0.81 -7.95
CA ILE A 162 -12.29 -1.95 -8.78
C ILE A 162 -13.46 -2.90 -8.93
N PHE A 163 -13.58 -3.56 -10.07
CA PHE A 163 -14.55 -4.62 -10.28
C PHE A 163 -13.93 -5.73 -11.11
N ALA A 164 -14.54 -6.91 -11.04
CA ALA A 164 -14.16 -8.08 -11.80
C ALA A 164 -15.39 -8.90 -12.17
N PHE A 165 -15.32 -9.51 -13.36
CA PHE A 165 -16.18 -10.63 -13.72
C PHE A 165 -15.44 -11.92 -13.47
N ASP A 166 -16.04 -12.81 -12.68
CA ASP A 166 -15.48 -14.12 -12.39
C ASP A 166 -16.52 -15.21 -12.63
N HIS A 167 -16.33 -15.98 -13.70
CA HIS A 167 -17.36 -16.91 -14.21
C HIS A 167 -18.69 -16.21 -14.44
N ASP A 168 -18.65 -15.00 -15.03
CA ASP A 168 -19.81 -14.15 -15.30
C ASP A 168 -20.54 -13.65 -14.03
N LEU A 169 -19.87 -13.71 -12.87
CA LEU A 169 -20.34 -13.09 -11.64
C LEU A 169 -19.63 -11.74 -11.45
N PHE A 170 -20.40 -10.67 -11.32
CA PHE A 170 -19.91 -9.31 -11.15
C PHE A 170 -19.64 -9.01 -9.67
N SER A 171 -18.40 -8.73 -9.32
CA SER A 171 -18.00 -8.31 -7.98
C SER A 171 -17.23 -7.01 -8.05
N PHE A 172 -17.39 -6.15 -7.04
CA PHE A 172 -16.68 -4.87 -6.97
C PHE A 172 -16.36 -4.47 -5.54
N ALA A 173 -15.42 -3.55 -5.39
CA ALA A 173 -15.06 -2.93 -4.12
C ALA A 173 -14.80 -1.43 -4.34
N ASP A 174 -15.38 -0.61 -3.46
CA ASP A 174 -15.09 0.81 -3.36
C ASP A 174 -13.97 1.05 -2.36
N LEU A 175 -13.01 1.85 -2.76
CA LEU A 175 -11.71 1.96 -2.12
C LEU A 175 -11.31 3.43 -1.98
N ILE A 176 -10.38 3.70 -1.07
CA ILE A 176 -9.73 5.00 -0.90
C ILE A 176 -8.30 4.87 -1.40
N PHE A 177 -7.86 5.78 -2.26
CA PHE A 177 -6.49 5.81 -2.75
C PHE A 177 -5.51 6.02 -1.59
N GLY A 178 -4.47 5.19 -1.53
CA GLY A 178 -3.48 5.18 -0.45
C GLY A 178 -3.76 4.14 0.64
N GLU A 179 -4.98 3.58 0.70
CA GLU A 179 -5.28 2.47 1.59
C GLU A 179 -4.87 1.14 0.97
N TRP A 180 -3.99 0.42 1.67
CA TRP A 180 -3.46 -0.88 1.26
C TRP A 180 -3.55 -1.87 2.42
N PRO A 181 -3.71 -3.18 2.16
CA PRO A 181 -3.87 -3.81 0.85
C PRO A 181 -5.28 -3.59 0.26
N VAL A 182 -5.37 -3.66 -1.06
CA VAL A 182 -6.65 -3.64 -1.78
C VAL A 182 -7.13 -5.07 -1.99
N VAL A 183 -8.37 -5.35 -1.63
CA VAL A 183 -8.92 -6.71 -1.65
C VAL A 183 -10.29 -6.72 -2.31
N LEU A 184 -10.52 -7.67 -3.22
CA LEU A 184 -11.83 -7.95 -3.80
C LEU A 184 -12.08 -9.47 -3.79
N ILE A 185 -13.11 -9.91 -3.06
CA ILE A 185 -13.61 -11.29 -3.15
C ILE A 185 -14.44 -11.37 -4.43
N THR A 186 -13.99 -12.19 -5.39
CA THR A 186 -14.68 -12.35 -6.67
C THR A 186 -15.66 -13.52 -6.65
N ASN A 187 -15.34 -14.55 -5.88
CA ASN A 187 -16.18 -15.74 -5.72
C ASN A 187 -16.01 -16.32 -4.30
N PRO A 188 -17.08 -16.59 -3.55
CA PRO A 188 -18.45 -16.21 -3.85
C PRO A 188 -18.62 -14.68 -3.81
N LYS A 189 -19.50 -14.15 -4.66
CA LYS A 189 -19.81 -12.71 -4.66
C LYS A 189 -20.73 -12.33 -3.49
N SER A 190 -20.78 -11.04 -3.17
CA SER A 190 -21.73 -10.52 -2.17
C SER A 190 -23.19 -10.75 -2.59
N LEU A 191 -24.00 -11.27 -1.66
CA LEU A 191 -25.43 -11.45 -1.83
C LEU A 191 -26.17 -10.13 -2.07
N LEU A 192 -25.71 -9.04 -1.43
CA LEU A 192 -26.34 -7.71 -1.55
C LEU A 192 -26.38 -7.21 -3.00
N TYR A 193 -25.39 -7.58 -3.79
CA TYR A 193 -25.22 -7.14 -5.17
C TYR A 193 -25.47 -8.26 -6.19
N SER A 194 -26.04 -9.41 -5.79
CA SER A 194 -26.35 -10.49 -6.74
C SER A 194 -27.66 -10.24 -7.50
N SER A 195 -27.67 -10.50 -8.81
CA SER A 195 -28.88 -10.41 -9.63
C SER A 195 -29.02 -11.62 -10.54
N ALA A 196 -29.93 -12.54 -10.20
CA ALA A 196 -30.23 -13.71 -11.03
C ALA A 196 -30.79 -13.35 -12.42
N LYS A 197 -31.25 -12.10 -12.62
CA LYS A 197 -31.70 -11.60 -13.93
C LYS A 197 -30.54 -11.30 -14.88
N HIS A 198 -29.35 -11.03 -14.35
CA HIS A 198 -28.20 -10.54 -15.14
C HIS A 198 -26.92 -11.35 -14.93
N GLU A 199 -26.95 -12.34 -14.03
CA GLU A 199 -25.80 -13.14 -13.65
C GLU A 199 -26.22 -14.60 -13.43
N PRO A 200 -25.38 -15.58 -13.80
CA PRO A 200 -25.63 -17.00 -13.57
C PRO A 200 -25.30 -17.38 -12.12
N VAL A 201 -26.10 -16.89 -11.17
CA VAL A 201 -25.87 -17.04 -9.72
C VAL A 201 -25.83 -18.50 -9.25
N GLU A 202 -26.46 -19.41 -9.99
CA GLU A 202 -26.41 -20.85 -9.74
C GLU A 202 -24.99 -21.43 -9.81
N ARG A 203 -24.07 -20.78 -10.53
CA ARG A 203 -22.65 -21.18 -10.58
C ARG A 203 -21.98 -21.12 -9.21
N LEU A 204 -22.49 -20.32 -8.27
CA LEU A 204 -21.99 -20.26 -6.89
C LEU A 204 -22.12 -21.61 -6.16
N LEU A 205 -23.15 -22.40 -6.49
CA LEU A 205 -23.39 -23.71 -5.86
C LEU A 205 -22.35 -24.77 -6.25
N TYR A 206 -21.65 -24.54 -7.35
CA TYR A 206 -20.63 -25.45 -7.90
C TYR A 206 -19.21 -24.87 -7.77
N SER A 207 -19.06 -23.72 -7.10
CA SER A 207 -17.76 -23.09 -6.90
C SER A 207 -16.85 -23.98 -6.06
N THR A 208 -15.69 -24.33 -6.60
CA THR A 208 -14.70 -25.17 -5.89
C THR A 208 -13.71 -24.35 -5.06
N HIS A 209 -13.64 -23.04 -5.29
CA HIS A 209 -12.67 -22.15 -4.64
C HIS A 209 -13.31 -20.81 -4.27
N ILE A 210 -12.99 -20.34 -3.07
CA ILE A 210 -13.03 -18.91 -2.76
C ILE A 210 -11.90 -18.25 -3.52
N ARG A 211 -12.19 -17.16 -4.24
CA ARG A 211 -11.25 -16.44 -5.08
C ARG A 211 -11.22 -14.97 -4.72
N VAL A 212 -10.00 -14.46 -4.62
CA VAL A 212 -9.70 -13.14 -4.12
C VAL A 212 -8.70 -12.48 -5.05
N LEU A 213 -8.97 -11.25 -5.44
CA LEU A 213 -7.96 -10.34 -5.97
C LEU A 213 -7.36 -9.56 -4.80
N ALA A 214 -6.07 -9.71 -4.57
CA ALA A 214 -5.35 -8.97 -3.53
C ALA A 214 -4.18 -8.21 -4.16
N PHE A 215 -4.13 -6.91 -3.90
CA PHE A 215 -3.08 -6.00 -4.35
C PHE A 215 -2.42 -5.35 -3.14
N SER A 216 -1.10 -5.20 -3.20
CA SER A 216 -0.32 -4.57 -2.14
C SER A 216 0.89 -3.91 -2.76
N LEU A 217 1.34 -2.80 -2.16
CA LEU A 217 2.58 -2.14 -2.55
C LEU A 217 3.83 -2.96 -2.18
N SER A 218 3.71 -3.88 -1.22
CA SER A 218 4.76 -4.83 -0.83
C SER A 218 4.32 -6.27 -1.04
N SER A 219 5.27 -7.20 -1.08
CA SER A 219 4.98 -8.63 -1.27
C SER A 219 3.97 -9.13 -0.22
N ILE A 220 2.89 -9.73 -0.69
CA ILE A 220 1.89 -10.40 0.14
C ILE A 220 2.52 -11.68 0.70
N THR A 221 2.48 -11.84 2.02
CA THR A 221 3.01 -13.03 2.71
C THR A 221 1.94 -14.07 2.95
N SER A 222 0.71 -13.66 3.21
CA SER A 222 -0.41 -14.56 3.46
C SER A 222 -1.74 -13.89 3.12
N VAL A 223 -2.72 -14.71 2.75
CA VAL A 223 -4.11 -14.31 2.51
C VAL A 223 -4.98 -15.30 3.26
N ALA A 224 -5.40 -14.93 4.47
CA ALA A 224 -6.21 -15.78 5.33
C ALA A 224 -7.69 -15.51 5.06
N VAL A 225 -8.47 -16.58 4.94
CA VAL A 225 -9.94 -16.48 4.79
C VAL A 225 -10.60 -16.94 6.09
N LYS A 226 -11.62 -16.21 6.50
CA LYS A 226 -12.52 -16.58 7.60
C LYS A 226 -13.97 -16.58 7.10
N ILE A 227 -14.78 -17.48 7.64
CA ILE A 227 -16.23 -17.48 7.45
C ILE A 227 -16.89 -17.44 8.83
N ASP A 228 -17.78 -16.48 9.05
CA ASP A 228 -18.42 -16.23 10.35
C ASP A 228 -17.41 -16.13 11.51
N GLY A 229 -16.27 -15.46 11.27
CA GLY A 229 -15.17 -15.32 12.22
C GLY A 229 -14.27 -16.56 12.38
N VAL A 230 -14.68 -17.72 11.87
CA VAL A 230 -13.92 -18.99 11.95
C VAL A 230 -12.87 -19.04 10.84
N HIS A 231 -11.61 -19.31 11.19
CA HIS A 231 -10.54 -19.46 10.21
C HIS A 231 -10.74 -20.70 9.34
N LEU A 232 -10.90 -20.47 8.03
CA LEU A 232 -11.09 -21.54 7.05
C LEU A 232 -9.75 -22.04 6.49
N GLY A 233 -8.81 -21.13 6.23
CA GLY A 233 -7.49 -21.48 5.73
C GLY A 233 -6.73 -20.33 5.07
N GLN A 234 -5.55 -20.65 4.52
CA GLN A 234 -4.68 -19.74 3.79
C GLN A 234 -4.84 -19.95 2.29
N ALA A 235 -5.22 -18.90 1.57
CA ALA A 235 -5.37 -18.95 0.12
C ALA A 235 -3.99 -19.03 -0.56
N SER A 236 -3.85 -19.94 -1.51
CA SER A 236 -2.65 -20.08 -2.33
C SER A 236 -2.64 -19.03 -3.43
N HIS A 237 -1.47 -18.43 -3.67
CA HIS A 237 -1.25 -17.57 -4.84
C HIS A 237 -1.35 -18.38 -6.13
N LEU A 238 -2.16 -17.93 -7.09
CA LEU A 238 -2.33 -18.59 -8.38
C LEU A 238 -1.51 -17.88 -9.47
N SER A 239 -1.83 -16.61 -9.72
CA SER A 239 -1.15 -15.78 -10.71
C SER A 239 -1.56 -14.32 -10.55
N GLY A 240 -0.66 -13.38 -10.90
CA GLY A 240 -0.96 -11.95 -10.78
C GLY A 240 -1.49 -11.59 -9.39
N PRO A 241 -2.63 -10.88 -9.27
CA PRO A 241 -3.27 -10.57 -7.99
C PRO A 241 -4.19 -11.69 -7.45
N ILE A 242 -4.27 -12.86 -8.10
CA ILE A 242 -5.28 -13.89 -7.80
C ILE A 242 -4.78 -14.85 -6.70
N PHE A 243 -5.60 -14.99 -5.67
CA PHE A 243 -5.45 -15.98 -4.59
C PHE A 243 -6.69 -16.86 -4.52
N ILE A 244 -6.47 -18.16 -4.28
CA ILE A 244 -7.54 -19.17 -4.28
C ILE A 244 -7.49 -20.02 -3.01
N LEU A 245 -8.64 -20.32 -2.42
CA LEU A 245 -8.78 -21.24 -1.30
C LEU A 245 -9.84 -22.28 -1.62
N LYS A 246 -9.50 -23.56 -1.55
CA LYS A 246 -10.47 -24.64 -1.74
C LYS A 246 -11.56 -24.56 -0.68
N TRP A 247 -12.81 -24.71 -1.10
CA TRP A 247 -13.96 -24.77 -0.20
C TRP A 247 -15.07 -25.64 -0.80
N ASN A 248 -16.11 -25.90 0.00
CA ASN A 248 -17.33 -26.56 -0.49
C ASN A 248 -18.55 -25.68 -0.13
N PRO A 249 -19.23 -25.07 -1.13
CA PRO A 249 -20.36 -24.18 -0.88
C PRO A 249 -21.54 -24.90 -0.21
N ARG A 250 -21.66 -26.23 -0.35
CA ARG A 250 -22.73 -27.00 0.30
C ARG A 250 -22.67 -26.90 1.82
N ASN A 251 -21.47 -26.73 2.38
CA ASN A 251 -21.27 -26.57 3.83
C ASN A 251 -21.83 -25.25 4.37
N TYR A 252 -22.14 -24.29 3.48
CA TYR A 252 -22.55 -22.93 3.80
C TYR A 252 -23.88 -22.54 3.11
N SER A 253 -24.73 -23.54 2.84
CA SER A 253 -25.97 -23.36 2.06
C SER A 253 -27.21 -23.07 2.90
N ASN A 254 -27.09 -23.15 4.23
CA ASN A 254 -28.22 -23.08 5.16
C ASN A 254 -28.65 -21.65 5.54
N LYS A 255 -27.75 -20.67 5.45
CA LYS A 255 -28.01 -19.26 5.78
C LYS A 255 -27.05 -18.33 5.05
N THR A 256 -27.22 -17.03 5.26
CA THR A 256 -26.20 -16.04 4.85
C THR A 256 -25.00 -16.11 5.81
N HIS A 257 -23.80 -16.04 5.24
CA HIS A 257 -22.54 -16.07 5.95
C HIS A 257 -21.71 -14.82 5.66
N ASN A 258 -20.87 -14.41 6.61
CA ASN A 258 -19.89 -13.34 6.40
C ASN A 258 -18.55 -13.95 6.02
N ILE A 259 -17.95 -13.49 4.92
CA ILE A 259 -16.61 -13.91 4.50
C ILE A 259 -15.66 -12.75 4.69
N GLU A 260 -14.64 -12.97 5.51
CA GLU A 260 -13.59 -12.00 5.78
C GLU A 260 -12.28 -12.49 5.17
N VAL A 261 -11.56 -11.58 4.52
CA VAL A 261 -10.23 -11.86 3.99
C VAL A 261 -9.22 -10.94 4.65
N ILE A 262 -8.21 -11.53 5.26
CA ILE A 262 -7.12 -10.84 5.93
C ILE A 262 -5.87 -11.04 5.08
N VAL A 263 -5.41 -9.95 4.47
CA VAL A 263 -4.18 -9.94 3.66
C VAL A 263 -3.06 -9.39 4.51
N GLN A 264 -2.03 -10.22 4.74
CA GLN A 264 -0.79 -9.76 5.33
C GLN A 264 0.18 -9.43 4.20
N ALA A 265 0.52 -8.16 4.08
CA ALA A 265 1.67 -7.73 3.31
C ALA A 265 2.91 -7.73 4.22
N ARG A 266 4.13 -7.75 3.66
CA ARG A 266 5.35 -7.64 4.48
C ARG A 266 5.35 -6.33 5.29
N VAL A 267 4.91 -6.41 6.55
CA VAL A 267 5.09 -5.43 7.64
C VAL A 267 6.51 -5.58 8.24
N LEU A 268 7.40 -6.28 7.53
CA LEU A 268 8.75 -6.66 7.98
C LEU A 268 9.54 -5.46 8.53
N PHE A 269 9.42 -4.30 7.91
CA PHE A 269 10.06 -3.08 8.39
C PHE A 269 9.63 -2.72 9.82
N VAL A 270 8.31 -2.60 10.06
CA VAL A 270 7.78 -2.23 11.38
C VAL A 270 8.05 -3.34 12.40
N MET A 271 7.94 -4.61 12.01
CA MET A 271 8.24 -5.74 12.90
C MET A 271 9.71 -5.76 13.34
N ILE A 272 10.66 -5.55 12.42
CA ILE A 272 12.10 -5.50 12.77
C ILE A 272 12.36 -4.37 13.78
N VAL A 273 11.79 -3.18 13.53
CA VAL A 273 11.91 -2.03 14.43
C VAL A 273 11.33 -2.36 15.81
N LEU A 274 10.11 -2.89 15.88
CA LEU A 274 9.45 -3.21 17.14
C LEU A 274 10.22 -4.28 17.93
N ILE A 275 10.71 -5.33 17.27
CA ILE A 275 11.54 -6.36 17.91
C ILE A 275 12.82 -5.73 18.47
N GLN A 276 13.50 -4.86 17.71
CA GLN A 276 14.71 -4.18 18.17
C GLN A 276 14.43 -3.28 19.39
N LEU A 277 13.33 -2.50 19.37
CA LEU A 277 12.92 -1.66 20.48
C LEU A 277 12.59 -2.48 21.73
N ILE A 278 11.82 -3.56 21.58
CA ILE A 278 11.45 -4.45 22.69
C ILE A 278 12.71 -5.05 23.33
N ILE A 279 13.66 -5.55 22.52
CA ILE A 279 14.94 -6.06 23.03
C ILE A 279 15.68 -4.98 23.82
N LEU A 280 15.91 -3.79 23.24
CA LEU A 280 16.65 -2.71 23.91
C LEU A 280 15.99 -2.27 25.23
N ILE A 281 14.67 -2.10 25.24
CA ILE A 281 13.90 -1.68 26.42
C ILE A 281 13.90 -2.79 27.48
N THR A 282 13.75 -4.05 27.07
CA THR A 282 13.73 -5.18 28.01
C THR A 282 15.07 -5.28 28.75
N PHE A 283 16.19 -5.29 28.03
CA PHE A 283 17.53 -5.35 28.64
C PHE A 283 17.85 -4.11 29.51
N ARG A 284 17.27 -2.95 29.20
CA ARG A 284 17.41 -1.73 30.03
C ARG A 284 16.80 -1.93 31.42
N TYR A 285 15.64 -2.56 31.52
CA TYR A 285 14.90 -2.71 32.77
C TYR A 285 15.09 -4.08 33.45
N GLN A 286 15.61 -5.07 32.73
CA GLN A 286 15.93 -6.36 33.31
C GLN A 286 17.00 -6.19 34.41
N ALA A 287 16.80 -6.91 35.51
CA ALA A 287 17.84 -7.09 36.51
C ALA A 287 19.04 -7.81 35.88
N TYR A 288 20.21 -7.62 36.47
CA TYR A 288 21.44 -8.24 36.01
C TYR A 288 21.23 -9.76 35.87
N PRO A 289 21.56 -10.37 34.71
CA PRO A 289 21.35 -11.80 34.51
C PRO A 289 22.24 -12.61 35.47
N GLU A 290 21.62 -13.29 36.44
CA GLU A 290 22.25 -14.31 37.27
C GLU A 290 22.22 -15.64 36.52
N HIS A 291 23.16 -15.87 35.62
CA HIS A 291 23.27 -17.16 34.94
C HIS A 291 24.26 -18.05 35.68
N LYS A 292 23.77 -19.17 36.22
CA LYS A 292 24.59 -20.26 36.76
C LYS A 292 24.88 -21.25 35.63
N GLY A 293 26.11 -21.32 35.14
CA GLY A 293 26.54 -22.27 34.09
C GLY A 293 27.59 -21.71 33.13
N SER A 294 28.19 -22.59 32.33
CA SER A 294 29.28 -22.23 31.42
C SER A 294 28.89 -21.12 30.43
N PRO A 295 29.80 -20.18 30.10
CA PRO A 295 29.51 -19.01 29.29
C PRO A 295 29.35 -19.40 27.81
N GLY A 296 28.17 -19.89 27.44
CA GLY A 296 27.79 -20.09 26.05
C GLY A 296 27.69 -18.78 25.27
N PHE A 297 27.73 -18.87 23.93
CA PHE A 297 27.62 -17.70 23.03
C PHE A 297 26.37 -16.84 23.30
N ILE A 298 25.25 -17.46 23.65
CA ILE A 298 23.98 -16.78 23.98
C ILE A 298 24.12 -15.94 25.26
N ASN A 299 24.80 -16.46 26.27
CA ASN A 299 24.98 -15.78 27.56
C ASN A 299 25.89 -14.55 27.40
N LEU A 300 27.00 -14.69 26.65
CA LEU A 300 27.90 -13.59 26.33
C LEU A 300 27.24 -12.49 25.50
N THR A 301 26.39 -12.89 24.54
CA THR A 301 25.63 -11.95 23.71
C THR A 301 24.61 -11.18 24.56
N SER A 302 23.87 -11.89 25.42
CA SER A 302 22.90 -11.27 26.34
C SER A 302 23.57 -10.33 27.33
N PHE A 303 24.74 -10.71 27.86
CA PHE A 303 25.56 -9.85 28.71
C PHE A 303 26.00 -8.58 27.96
N SER A 304 26.48 -8.71 26.72
CA SER A 304 26.92 -7.56 25.91
C SER A 304 25.78 -6.57 25.61
N LEU A 305 24.58 -7.08 25.37
CA LEU A 305 23.35 -6.30 25.21
C LEU A 305 22.94 -5.60 26.52
N CYS A 306 23.08 -6.29 27.66
CA CYS A 306 22.86 -5.69 28.97
C CYS A 306 23.81 -4.51 29.19
N VAL A 307 25.11 -4.68 28.96
CA VAL A 307 26.11 -3.59 29.07
C VAL A 307 25.75 -2.41 28.18
N LEU A 308 25.45 -2.64 26.90
CA LEU A 308 25.04 -1.58 25.97
C LEU A 308 23.78 -0.85 26.45
N SER A 309 22.78 -1.60 26.94
CA SER A 309 21.52 -1.02 27.39
C SER A 309 21.63 -0.22 28.69
N LYS A 310 22.61 -0.52 29.56
CA LYS A 310 22.78 0.19 30.85
C LYS A 310 23.60 1.46 30.71
N ILE A 311 24.50 1.54 29.74
CA ILE A 311 25.31 2.74 29.48
C ILE A 311 24.50 3.75 28.64
N ASN A 312 24.18 4.91 29.24
CA ASN A 312 23.25 5.89 28.66
C ASN A 312 23.61 6.33 27.23
N ILE A 313 24.88 6.63 26.96
CA ILE A 313 25.28 7.11 25.63
C ILE A 313 24.94 6.10 24.53
N PHE A 314 25.25 4.81 24.74
CA PHE A 314 24.98 3.78 23.73
C PHE A 314 23.50 3.42 23.65
N TYR A 315 22.81 3.32 24.79
CA TYR A 315 21.38 3.06 24.82
C TYR A 315 20.58 4.12 24.05
N TYR A 316 20.76 5.41 24.39
CA TYR A 316 20.00 6.47 23.75
C TYR A 316 20.40 6.67 22.28
N SER A 317 21.67 6.47 21.92
CA SER A 317 22.08 6.52 20.50
C SER A 317 21.42 5.43 19.66
N VAL A 318 21.39 4.18 20.13
CA VAL A 318 20.76 3.08 19.38
C VAL A 318 19.23 3.23 19.38
N LEU A 319 18.63 3.59 20.53
CA LEU A 319 17.18 3.85 20.63
C LEU A 319 16.73 4.95 19.66
N LEU A 320 17.44 6.09 19.67
CA LEU A 320 17.15 7.21 18.78
C LEU A 320 17.33 6.80 17.33
N LEU A 321 18.40 6.09 16.98
CA LEU A 321 18.61 5.60 15.62
C LEU A 321 17.46 4.68 15.16
N THR A 322 17.00 3.75 15.99
CA THR A 322 15.90 2.84 15.66
C THR A 322 14.58 3.59 15.47
N LEU A 323 14.22 4.50 16.41
CA LEU A 323 13.03 5.33 16.30
C LEU A 323 13.07 6.25 15.08
N TYR A 324 14.22 6.89 14.84
CA TYR A 324 14.38 7.83 13.74
C TYR A 324 14.36 7.14 12.38
N THR A 325 14.86 5.90 12.29
CA THR A 325 14.73 5.08 11.09
C THR A 325 13.27 4.78 10.79
N MET A 326 12.45 4.50 11.81
CA MET A 326 11.02 4.27 11.65
C MET A 326 10.25 5.54 11.28
N LEU A 327 10.61 6.69 11.83
CA LEU A 327 9.82 7.91 11.65
C LEU A 327 10.35 8.75 10.48
N GLY A 328 11.57 9.26 10.58
CA GLY A 328 12.14 10.28 9.70
C GLY A 328 11.95 11.71 10.24
N PRO A 329 12.22 12.76 9.42
CA PRO A 329 12.60 12.69 8.01
C PRO A 329 14.01 12.13 7.81
N TRP A 330 14.17 11.20 6.87
CA TRP A 330 15.44 10.59 6.50
C TRP A 330 16.36 11.56 5.76
N PHE A 331 15.77 12.40 4.91
CA PHE A 331 16.44 13.55 4.32
C PHE A 331 15.44 14.61 3.87
N VAL A 332 15.93 15.85 3.71
CA VAL A 332 15.21 16.98 3.13
C VAL A 332 15.98 17.47 1.91
N GLY A 333 15.33 17.55 0.75
CA GLY A 333 16.01 17.84 -0.51
C GLY A 333 15.07 18.19 -1.65
N GLU A 334 15.63 18.40 -2.83
CA GLU A 334 14.87 18.62 -4.05
C GLU A 334 14.37 17.27 -4.58
N ILE A 335 13.09 16.98 -4.39
CA ILE A 335 12.49 15.69 -4.78
C ILE A 335 12.16 15.68 -6.27
N THR A 336 11.69 16.81 -6.79
CA THR A 336 11.41 17.03 -8.21
C THR A 336 11.89 18.41 -8.60
N LYS A 337 12.10 18.65 -9.90
CA LYS A 337 12.70 19.88 -10.41
C LYS A 337 12.03 21.13 -9.83
N GLY A 338 12.78 21.91 -9.05
CA GLY A 338 12.37 23.15 -8.39
C GLY A 338 11.48 22.97 -7.15
N LYS A 339 11.22 21.74 -6.68
CA LYS A 339 10.32 21.47 -5.54
C LYS A 339 11.05 20.73 -4.42
N LEU A 340 11.11 21.40 -3.27
CA LEU A 340 11.63 20.81 -2.03
C LEU A 340 10.63 19.86 -1.41
N GLY A 341 11.16 18.84 -0.76
CA GLY A 341 10.38 17.86 -0.04
C GLY A 341 11.20 17.12 1.02
N CYS A 342 10.50 16.31 1.81
CA CYS A 342 11.06 15.50 2.88
C CYS A 342 10.66 14.04 2.72
N CYS A 343 11.64 13.16 2.84
CA CYS A 343 11.47 11.71 2.69
C CYS A 343 11.38 11.05 4.07
N PHE A 344 10.37 10.22 4.28
CA PHE A 344 10.12 9.45 5.50
C PHE A 344 10.08 7.96 5.17
N SER A 345 10.04 7.12 6.20
CA SER A 345 9.92 5.66 6.00
C SER A 345 8.62 5.26 5.31
N PHE A 346 7.56 6.05 5.47
CA PHE A 346 6.20 5.78 5.02
C PHE A 346 5.80 6.56 3.76
N GLY A 347 6.66 7.43 3.23
CA GLY A 347 6.38 8.19 2.01
C GLY A 347 7.19 9.48 1.91
N ILE A 348 6.89 10.30 0.89
CA ILE A 348 7.59 11.55 0.60
C ILE A 348 6.59 12.69 0.56
N PHE A 349 6.86 13.77 1.29
CA PHE A 349 6.10 15.01 1.15
C PHE A 349 6.82 15.95 0.21
N VAL A 350 6.13 16.46 -0.80
CA VAL A 350 6.65 17.44 -1.76
C VAL A 350 5.53 18.42 -2.12
N ASP A 351 5.80 19.71 -1.99
CA ASP A 351 4.88 20.78 -2.41
C ASP A 351 3.46 20.66 -1.83
N GLY A 352 3.35 20.34 -0.53
CA GLY A 352 2.07 20.14 0.16
C GLY A 352 1.35 18.82 -0.16
N HIS A 353 1.91 17.98 -1.02
CA HIS A 353 1.35 16.68 -1.38
C HIS A 353 2.14 15.54 -0.72
N PHE A 354 1.41 14.55 -0.21
CA PHE A 354 1.99 13.31 0.33
C PHE A 354 1.97 12.22 -0.74
N LEU A 355 3.16 11.76 -1.12
CA LEU A 355 3.39 10.63 -2.03
C LEU A 355 3.69 9.38 -1.19
N GLN A 356 2.67 8.58 -0.95
CA GLN A 356 2.80 7.29 -0.28
C GLN A 356 3.39 6.27 -1.24
N GLY A 357 4.46 5.56 -0.82
CA GLY A 357 5.10 4.54 -1.66
C GLY A 357 5.76 3.45 -0.82
N SER A 358 5.76 2.20 -1.31
CA SER A 358 6.40 1.08 -0.60
C SER A 358 7.91 1.04 -0.71
N LEU A 359 8.49 1.77 -1.68
CA LEU A 359 9.92 1.74 -1.93
C LEU A 359 10.71 2.25 -0.71
N THR A 360 10.16 3.23 0.02
CA THR A 360 10.77 3.75 1.25
C THR A 360 10.87 2.66 2.31
N PHE A 361 9.86 1.81 2.50
CA PHE A 361 9.95 0.67 3.44
C PHE A 361 11.08 -0.30 3.08
N ILE A 362 11.29 -0.59 1.79
CA ILE A 362 12.40 -1.44 1.34
C ILE A 362 13.75 -0.81 1.69
N VAL A 363 13.91 0.48 1.38
CA VAL A 363 15.12 1.24 1.71
C VAL A 363 15.36 1.25 3.24
N GLY A 364 14.30 1.32 4.04
CA GLY A 364 14.37 1.22 5.50
C GLY A 364 14.82 -0.14 6.00
N ILE A 365 14.31 -1.23 5.40
CA ILE A 365 14.77 -2.59 5.71
C ILE A 365 16.25 -2.73 5.38
N LEU A 366 16.69 -2.25 4.21
CA LEU A 366 18.10 -2.28 3.83
C LEU A 366 18.96 -1.49 4.84
N GLN A 367 18.51 -0.31 5.28
CA GLN A 367 19.21 0.47 6.30
C GLN A 367 19.35 -0.30 7.63
N LEU A 368 18.27 -0.95 8.07
CA LEU A 368 18.28 -1.73 9.32
C LEU A 368 19.22 -2.94 9.24
N VAL A 369 19.09 -3.73 8.17
CA VAL A 369 19.81 -5.01 8.00
C VAL A 369 21.28 -4.79 7.68
N PHE A 370 21.61 -3.83 6.82
CA PHE A 370 23.00 -3.60 6.38
C PHE A 370 23.77 -2.64 7.29
N PHE A 371 23.11 -1.85 8.14
CA PHE A 371 23.85 -0.87 8.94
C PHE A 371 23.41 -0.77 10.40
N ASN A 372 22.15 -0.46 10.70
CA ASN A 372 21.77 -0.16 12.09
C ASN A 372 21.91 -1.37 13.03
N ILE A 373 21.46 -2.55 12.62
CA ILE A 373 21.59 -3.79 13.41
C ILE A 373 23.06 -4.22 13.48
N PRO A 374 23.82 -4.30 12.37
CA PRO A 374 25.25 -4.59 12.42
C PRO A 374 26.04 -3.63 13.32
N LEU A 375 25.75 -2.32 13.27
CA LEU A 375 26.40 -1.33 14.13
C LEU A 375 26.11 -1.62 15.60
N MET A 376 24.85 -1.89 15.98
CA MET A 376 24.49 -2.27 17.35
C MET A 376 25.24 -3.53 17.80
N ILE A 377 25.28 -4.58 16.97
CA ILE A 377 26.01 -5.82 17.26
C ILE A 377 27.50 -5.54 17.45
N TYR A 378 28.08 -4.70 16.59
CA TYR A 378 29.48 -4.32 16.67
C TYR A 378 29.81 -3.52 17.94
N LEU A 379 28.93 -2.61 18.36
CA LEU A 379 29.07 -1.87 19.62
C LEU A 379 28.96 -2.80 20.83
N CYS A 380 27.98 -3.72 20.86
CA CYS A 380 27.86 -4.75 21.88
C CYS A 380 29.13 -5.60 21.98
N TRP A 381 29.61 -6.11 20.84
CA TRP A 381 30.82 -6.92 20.78
C TRP A 381 32.05 -6.14 21.26
N SER A 382 32.20 -4.88 20.87
CA SER A 382 33.31 -4.02 21.30
C SER A 382 33.25 -3.74 22.82
N LEU A 383 32.07 -3.49 23.38
CA LEU A 383 31.87 -3.33 24.83
C LEU A 383 32.20 -4.62 25.59
N LEU A 384 31.85 -5.78 25.05
CA LEU A 384 32.21 -7.07 25.62
C LEU A 384 33.74 -7.25 25.65
N GLN A 385 34.46 -6.87 24.58
CA GLN A 385 35.92 -6.90 24.58
C GLN A 385 36.54 -5.96 25.63
N ARG A 386 35.93 -4.78 25.85
CA ARG A 386 36.32 -3.88 26.95
C ARG A 386 36.11 -4.52 28.32
N CYS A 387 35.04 -5.28 28.51
CA CYS A 387 34.78 -6.01 29.77
C CYS A 387 35.80 -7.14 30.01
N PHE A 388 36.35 -7.75 28.96
CA PHE A 388 37.49 -8.67 29.06
C PHE A 388 38.83 -7.96 29.39
N GLY A 389 38.84 -6.63 29.49
CA GLY A 389 40.03 -5.85 29.82
C GLY A 389 40.87 -5.44 28.62
N HIS A 390 40.41 -5.71 27.39
CA HIS A 390 41.14 -5.29 26.20
C HIS A 390 40.93 -3.80 25.91
N ASN A 391 41.99 -3.10 25.53
CA ASN A 391 41.92 -1.84 24.79
C ASN A 391 42.07 -2.11 23.29
N PHE A 392 41.77 -1.14 22.42
CA PHE A 392 41.78 -1.37 20.96
C PHE A 392 43.12 -1.93 20.46
N ARG A 393 44.24 -1.37 20.93
CA ARG A 393 45.59 -1.80 20.52
C ARG A 393 45.93 -3.19 21.06
N SER A 394 45.62 -3.48 22.32
CA SER A 394 45.86 -4.78 22.93
C SER A 394 44.97 -5.87 22.32
N HIS A 395 43.73 -5.51 21.96
CA HIS A 395 42.80 -6.40 21.28
C HIS A 395 43.33 -6.82 19.91
N LEU A 396 43.90 -5.85 19.17
CA LEU A 396 44.52 -6.12 17.88
C LEU A 396 45.82 -6.92 18.03
N SER A 397 46.62 -6.69 19.09
CA SER A 397 47.96 -7.29 19.22
C SER A 397 48.00 -8.67 19.89
N HIS A 398 47.14 -8.95 20.87
CA HIS A 398 47.15 -10.18 21.67
C HIS A 398 46.11 -11.22 21.25
N GLY A 399 45.27 -10.92 20.25
CA GLY A 399 44.15 -11.77 19.85
C GLY A 399 44.51 -12.88 18.86
N LYS A 400 43.65 -13.90 18.77
CA LYS A 400 43.64 -14.84 17.63
C LYS A 400 43.23 -14.07 16.37
N TYR A 401 44.19 -13.43 15.69
CA TYR A 401 44.00 -12.53 14.54
C TYR A 401 42.95 -13.02 13.53
N LEU A 402 42.95 -14.32 13.22
CA LEU A 402 42.02 -14.98 12.30
C LEU A 402 40.54 -14.90 12.70
N LYS A 403 40.22 -14.63 13.98
CA LYS A 403 38.84 -14.49 14.47
C LYS A 403 38.37 -13.04 14.63
N ILE A 404 39.29 -12.08 14.75
CA ILE A 404 38.99 -10.67 15.08
C ILE A 404 38.96 -9.80 13.81
N ILE A 405 39.95 -9.96 12.93
CA ILE A 405 40.06 -9.17 11.69
C ILE A 405 38.78 -9.24 10.84
N PRO A 406 38.13 -10.41 10.64
CA PRO A 406 36.92 -10.49 9.83
C PRO A 406 35.77 -9.61 10.35
N VAL A 407 35.63 -9.44 11.67
CA VAL A 407 34.56 -8.61 12.26
C VAL A 407 34.78 -7.13 11.96
N HIS A 408 36.01 -6.65 12.12
CA HIS A 408 36.36 -5.27 11.77
C HIS A 408 36.27 -5.01 10.27
N LEU A 409 36.70 -5.96 9.44
CA LEU A 409 36.61 -5.86 7.98
C LEU A 409 35.15 -5.80 7.52
N LEU A 410 34.28 -6.66 8.08
CA LEU A 410 32.85 -6.63 7.79
C LEU A 410 32.23 -5.27 8.16
N MET A 411 32.51 -4.75 9.37
CA MET A 411 31.99 -3.45 9.78
C MET A 411 32.53 -2.31 8.89
N LEU A 412 33.79 -2.39 8.46
CA LEU A 412 34.38 -1.44 7.52
C LEU A 412 33.67 -1.47 6.16
N LEU A 413 33.38 -2.66 5.61
CA LEU A 413 32.63 -2.80 4.36
C LEU A 413 31.22 -2.20 4.46
N LEU A 414 30.52 -2.46 5.58
CA LEU A 414 29.20 -1.88 5.83
C LEU A 414 29.25 -0.35 6.01
N TYR A 415 30.33 0.17 6.61
CA TYR A 415 30.58 1.60 6.71
C TYR A 415 30.88 2.25 5.36
N ILE A 416 31.65 1.59 4.49
CA ILE A 416 31.86 2.04 3.10
C ILE A 416 30.53 2.05 2.34
N TRP A 417 29.69 1.02 2.52
CA TRP A 417 28.34 1.00 1.94
C TRP A 417 27.48 2.17 2.42
N GLN A 418 27.54 2.52 3.71
CA GLN A 418 26.84 3.68 4.26
C GLN A 418 27.34 5.00 3.64
N ILE A 419 28.66 5.17 3.47
CA ILE A 419 29.25 6.33 2.77
C ILE A 419 28.77 6.38 1.31
N TYR A 420 28.81 5.25 0.60
CA TYR A 420 28.33 5.15 -0.77
C TYR A 420 26.85 5.53 -0.88
N SER A 421 26.01 5.16 0.11
CA SER A 421 24.61 5.56 0.14
C SER A 421 24.43 7.08 0.28
N CYS A 422 25.35 7.79 0.93
CA CYS A 422 25.35 9.26 0.98
C CYS A 422 25.70 9.84 -0.40
N TYR A 423 26.69 9.28 -1.09
CA TYR A 423 27.02 9.67 -2.47
C TYR A 423 25.84 9.46 -3.42
N PHE A 424 25.18 8.29 -3.35
CA PHE A 424 23.99 8.01 -4.15
C PHE A 424 22.85 9.01 -3.86
N LEU A 425 22.63 9.37 -2.58
CA LEU A 425 21.66 10.39 -2.19
C LEU A 425 21.98 11.75 -2.83
N HIS A 426 23.24 12.16 -2.80
CA HIS A 426 23.69 13.41 -3.42
C HIS A 426 23.43 13.43 -4.93
N MET A 427 23.79 12.35 -5.63
CA MET A 427 23.60 12.26 -7.08
C MET A 427 22.12 12.27 -7.49
N THR A 428 21.23 11.84 -6.59
CA THR A 428 19.79 11.71 -6.89
C THR A 428 18.98 12.94 -6.48
N TYR A 429 19.25 13.52 -5.30
CA TYR A 429 18.43 14.57 -4.68
C TYR A 429 19.21 15.86 -4.37
N GLY A 430 20.46 15.95 -4.85
CA GLY A 430 21.30 17.15 -4.77
C GLY A 430 22.01 17.36 -3.43
N THR A 431 22.70 18.49 -3.32
CA THR A 431 23.54 18.84 -2.15
C THR A 431 22.72 19.06 -0.89
N LEU A 432 21.51 19.60 -1.01
CA LEU A 432 20.65 19.85 0.15
C LEU A 432 20.27 18.53 0.84
N ALA A 433 19.90 17.51 0.05
CA ALA A 433 19.62 16.17 0.56
C ALA A 433 20.82 15.55 1.26
N LEU A 434 22.03 15.73 0.71
CA LEU A 434 23.25 15.25 1.34
C LEU A 434 23.49 15.91 2.70
N LEU A 435 23.30 17.22 2.84
CA LEU A 435 23.55 17.96 4.08
C LEU A 435 22.48 17.67 5.14
N PHE A 436 21.21 17.73 4.75
CA PHE A 436 20.07 17.49 5.62
C PHE A 436 19.59 16.03 5.50
N SER A 437 20.49 15.08 5.73
CA SER A 437 20.14 13.67 5.89
C SER A 437 20.61 13.12 7.23
N PRO A 438 19.71 13.10 8.24
CA PRO A 438 20.02 12.51 9.53
C PRO A 438 20.31 11.01 9.45
N LEU A 439 19.54 10.28 8.63
CA LEU A 439 19.67 8.82 8.52
C LEU A 439 20.87 8.38 7.66
N ARG A 440 21.37 9.25 6.76
CA ARG A 440 22.55 8.96 5.94
C ARG A 440 23.77 9.68 6.50
N THR A 441 23.93 10.95 6.15
CA THR A 441 25.14 11.73 6.40
C THR A 441 25.43 11.90 7.88
N TRP A 442 24.46 12.28 8.71
CA TRP A 442 24.72 12.50 10.14
C TRP A 442 25.06 11.19 10.83
N LEU A 443 24.36 10.11 10.49
CA LEU A 443 24.68 8.76 10.98
C LEU A 443 26.10 8.33 10.57
N THR A 444 26.54 8.61 9.34
CA THR A 444 27.91 8.36 8.89
C THR A 444 28.92 9.11 9.76
N LEU A 445 28.66 10.37 10.11
CA LEU A 445 29.55 11.17 10.96
C LEU A 445 29.57 10.71 12.42
N VAL A 446 28.41 10.34 12.96
CA VAL A 446 28.26 9.90 14.36
C VAL A 446 28.84 8.49 14.58
N THR A 447 28.84 7.62 13.57
CA THR A 447 29.28 6.22 13.71
C THR A 447 30.73 6.09 14.22
N PRO A 448 31.75 6.74 13.61
CA PRO A 448 33.12 6.71 14.12
C PRO A 448 33.25 7.26 15.55
N VAL A 449 32.43 8.27 15.90
CA VAL A 449 32.41 8.84 17.26
C VAL A 449 31.93 7.80 18.26
N LEU A 450 30.82 7.10 17.99
CA LEU A 450 30.31 6.04 18.85
C LEU A 450 31.32 4.90 19.02
N VAL A 451 31.94 4.46 17.93
CA VAL A 451 32.98 3.41 17.97
C VAL A 451 34.16 3.87 18.82
N ARG A 452 34.64 5.11 18.64
CA ARG A 452 35.71 5.68 19.46
C ARG A 452 35.31 5.75 20.94
N CYS A 453 34.08 6.16 21.25
CA CYS A 453 33.58 6.22 22.63
C CYS A 453 33.61 4.84 23.30
N VAL A 454 33.23 3.76 22.61
CA VAL A 454 33.32 2.40 23.18
C VAL A 454 34.76 2.06 23.57
N TRP A 455 35.71 2.31 22.66
CA TRP A 455 37.11 1.93 22.88
C TRP A 455 37.87 2.84 23.86
N THR A 456 37.33 4.01 24.15
CA THR A 456 37.91 5.00 25.09
C THR A 456 37.13 5.14 26.39
N LEU A 457 36.06 4.36 26.58
CA LEU A 457 35.24 4.39 27.78
C LEU A 457 36.07 4.11 29.05
N ASN A 458 35.83 4.89 30.09
CA ASN A 458 36.56 4.81 31.35
C ASN A 458 36.35 3.46 32.02
N SER A 459 37.43 2.86 32.51
CA SER A 459 37.39 1.54 33.16
C SER A 459 36.56 1.52 34.45
N THR A 460 36.36 2.67 35.09
CA THR A 460 35.51 2.83 36.28
C THR A 460 34.03 2.61 35.98
N GLU A 461 33.54 3.13 34.85
CA GLU A 461 32.15 2.94 34.39
C GLU A 461 31.86 1.49 33.99
N LEU A 462 32.90 0.78 33.54
CA LEU A 462 32.85 -0.66 33.23
C LEU A 462 33.09 -1.56 34.46
N GLY A 463 33.53 -1.00 35.58
CA GLY A 463 34.06 -1.76 36.72
C GLY A 463 33.09 -2.81 37.26
N ALA A 464 31.83 -2.42 37.49
CA ALA A 464 30.78 -3.33 37.97
C ALA A 464 30.54 -4.50 36.98
N PHE A 465 30.55 -4.22 35.68
CA PHE A 465 30.37 -5.23 34.64
C PHE A 465 31.57 -6.17 34.53
N ILE A 466 32.80 -5.66 34.69
CA ILE A 466 34.01 -6.49 34.67
C ILE A 466 34.01 -7.47 35.84
N VAL A 467 33.65 -7.03 37.04
CA VAL A 467 33.56 -7.89 38.23
C VAL A 467 32.52 -8.99 38.00
N GLN A 468 31.35 -8.62 37.48
CA GLN A 468 30.28 -9.58 37.20
C GLN A 468 30.64 -10.58 36.09
N LEU A 469 31.33 -10.13 35.04
CA LEU A 469 31.81 -11.03 33.99
C LEU A 469 32.83 -12.03 34.57
N LYS A 470 33.76 -11.58 35.42
CA LYS A 470 34.74 -12.45 36.07
C LYS A 470 34.08 -13.47 36.99
N SER A 471 33.10 -13.07 37.81
CA SER A 471 32.37 -14.02 38.67
C SER A 471 31.65 -15.08 37.85
N HIS A 472 31.15 -14.70 36.67
CA HIS A 472 30.44 -15.61 35.78
C HIS A 472 31.37 -16.56 35.00
N LEU A 473 32.60 -16.15 34.71
CA LEU A 473 33.63 -17.03 34.11
C LEU A 473 34.23 -18.02 35.13
N SER A 474 34.17 -17.69 36.43
CA SER A 474 34.68 -18.55 37.52
C SER A 474 33.66 -19.54 38.09
N SER A 475 32.38 -19.42 37.70
CA SER A 475 31.28 -20.35 38.04
C SER A 475 31.08 -21.39 36.97
#